data_AF-A0A928H855-F1
#
_entry.id   AF-A0A928H855-F1
#
_cell.length_a   1.000
_cell.length_b   1.000
_cell.length_c   1.000
_cell.angle_alpha   90.00
_cell.angle_beta   90.00
_cell.angle_gamma   90.00
#
_symmetry.space_group_name_H-M   'P 1'
#
loop_
_entity.id
_entity.type
_entity.pdbx_description
1 polymer ?
#
loop_
_entity_poly.entity_id
_entity_poly.type
_entity_poly.pdbx_seq_one_letter_code
_entity_poly.pdbx_strand_id
1 'polypeptide(L)'
;MKKLFLSVSILCACLTHGAEAVLKAEGKNPPSQCLKTYTPLSINIITPVGLPWGFDWDVKGLQVGVWNWIEDFDGVQIGVVNTTDCFRGLQIGGINVTRKMYGVQIGFLNVIEDNDVPFFPVLNWYF
;
A
#
# COMPACT_ATOMS: atom_id res chain seq x y z
N MET A 1 -14.44 -17.87 2.60
CA MET A 1 -13.68 -18.69 3.57
C MET A 1 -12.19 -18.76 3.25
N LYS A 2 -11.76 -19.01 1.99
CA LYS A 2 -10.33 -19.03 1.62
C LYS A 2 -9.60 -17.72 1.90
N LYS A 3 -10.21 -16.56 1.57
CA LYS A 3 -9.63 -15.24 1.88
C LYS A 3 -9.36 -15.06 3.38
N LEU A 4 -10.31 -15.42 4.26
CA LEU A 4 -10.15 -15.24 5.72
C LEU A 4 -8.98 -16.04 6.34
N PHE A 5 -8.74 -17.28 5.89
CA PHE A 5 -7.59 -18.05 6.36
C PHE A 5 -6.26 -17.52 5.80
N LEU A 6 -6.28 -17.04 4.55
CA LEU A 6 -5.10 -16.47 3.91
C LEU A 6 -4.69 -15.13 4.55
N SER A 7 -5.66 -14.30 4.98
CA SER A 7 -5.38 -13.01 5.64
C SER A 7 -4.45 -13.11 6.84
N VAL A 8 -4.66 -14.12 7.70
CA VAL A 8 -3.90 -14.24 8.96
C VAL A 8 -2.45 -14.61 8.68
N SER A 9 -2.23 -15.53 7.75
CA SER A 9 -0.89 -15.94 7.32
C SER A 9 -0.16 -14.81 6.57
N ILE A 10 -0.87 -14.11 5.69
CA ILE A 10 -0.33 -12.98 4.93
C ILE A 10 0.00 -11.81 5.85
N LEU A 11 -0.86 -11.47 6.81
CA LEU A 11 -0.61 -10.41 7.78
C LEU A 11 0.68 -10.67 8.56
N CYS A 12 0.87 -11.90 9.05
CA CYS A 12 2.08 -12.30 9.76
C CYS A 12 3.35 -12.21 8.88
N ALA A 13 3.26 -12.61 7.61
CA ALA A 13 4.37 -12.50 6.66
C ALA A 13 4.69 -11.04 6.30
N CYS A 14 3.67 -10.21 6.07
CA CYS A 14 3.81 -8.79 5.74
C CYS A 14 4.44 -8.00 6.90
N LEU A 15 4.10 -8.34 8.15
CA LEU A 15 4.66 -7.72 9.36
C LEU A 15 6.13 -8.09 9.58
N THR A 16 6.58 -9.24 9.10
CA THR A 16 7.94 -9.74 9.33
C THR A 16 8.92 -9.45 8.19
N HIS A 17 8.43 -9.39 6.95
CA HIS A 17 9.30 -9.31 5.76
C HIS A 17 8.84 -8.25 4.73
N GLY A 18 7.89 -7.39 5.10
CA GLY A 18 7.31 -6.41 4.17
C GLY A 18 6.55 -7.06 3.01
N ALA A 19 6.19 -6.27 2.01
CA ALA A 19 5.41 -6.74 0.86
C ALA A 19 6.17 -7.71 -0.07
N GLU A 20 7.51 -7.70 -0.03
CA GLU A 20 8.37 -8.53 -0.86
C GLU A 20 8.25 -10.03 -0.58
N ALA A 21 8.01 -10.43 0.68
CA ALA A 21 7.80 -11.84 1.00
C ALA A 21 6.47 -12.38 0.47
N VAL A 22 5.45 -11.53 0.33
CA VAL A 22 4.14 -11.96 -0.16
C VAL A 22 4.14 -12.21 -1.66
N LEU A 23 4.86 -11.37 -2.42
CA LEU A 23 5.18 -11.58 -3.83
C LEU A 23 5.84 -12.95 -4.07
N LYS A 24 6.76 -13.34 -3.18
CA LYS A 24 7.48 -14.61 -3.27
C LYS A 24 6.63 -15.81 -2.84
N ALA A 25 5.68 -15.61 -1.94
CA ALA A 25 4.78 -16.65 -1.43
C ALA A 25 3.69 -17.06 -2.43
N GLU A 26 3.22 -16.13 -3.28
CA GLU A 26 2.16 -16.38 -4.27
C GLU A 26 2.69 -16.75 -5.68
N GLY A 27 3.99 -16.58 -5.96
CA GLY A 27 4.59 -16.97 -7.25
C GLY A 27 4.08 -16.20 -8.48
N LYS A 28 3.41 -15.06 -8.29
CA LYS A 28 2.88 -14.21 -9.37
C LYS A 28 3.87 -13.10 -9.74
N ASN A 29 4.02 -12.84 -11.04
CA ASN A 29 4.74 -11.66 -11.52
C ASN A 29 3.88 -10.41 -11.26
N PRO A 30 4.41 -9.38 -10.58
CA PRO A 30 3.67 -8.14 -10.37
C PRO A 30 3.40 -7.45 -11.72
N PRO A 31 2.26 -6.76 -11.88
CA PRO A 31 1.98 -5.99 -13.09
C PRO A 31 3.07 -4.94 -13.34
N SER A 32 3.39 -4.74 -14.61
CA SER A 32 4.66 -4.16 -15.06
C SER A 32 4.85 -2.64 -14.88
N GLN A 33 3.94 -1.88 -14.23
CA GLN A 33 4.00 -0.40 -14.26
C GLN A 33 3.33 0.30 -13.05
N CYS A 34 3.83 0.12 -11.81
CA CYS A 34 3.39 0.92 -10.64
C CYS A 34 4.49 1.83 -10.06
N LEU A 35 5.64 1.98 -10.72
CA LEU A 35 6.71 2.87 -10.27
C LEU A 35 7.57 3.34 -11.43
N LYS A 36 7.78 4.66 -11.52
CA LYS A 36 8.78 5.26 -12.42
C LYS A 36 9.97 5.90 -11.68
N THR A 37 9.80 6.32 -10.43
CA THR A 37 10.81 7.12 -9.69
C THR A 37 11.16 6.55 -8.30
N TYR A 38 12.31 6.97 -7.76
CA TYR A 38 12.93 6.43 -6.53
C TYR A 38 13.09 7.50 -5.45
N THR A 39 12.16 7.53 -4.49
CA THR A 39 12.30 8.28 -3.22
C THR A 39 12.24 7.31 -2.03
N PRO A 40 13.35 7.06 -1.31
CA PRO A 40 13.44 6.00 -0.28
C PRO A 40 12.66 6.29 1.01
N LEU A 41 12.47 7.56 1.33
CA LEU A 41 11.78 8.00 2.54
C LEU A 41 11.03 9.30 2.25
N SER A 42 9.76 9.36 2.66
CA SER A 42 8.94 10.56 2.56
C SER A 42 8.18 10.79 3.87
N ILE A 43 8.27 11.99 4.42
CA ILE A 43 7.53 12.39 5.63
C ILE A 43 6.63 13.56 5.26
N ASN A 44 5.32 13.33 5.21
CA ASN A 44 4.35 14.33 4.80
C ASN A 44 3.41 14.64 5.96
N ILE A 45 3.06 15.90 6.19
CA ILE A 45 1.97 16.23 7.11
C ILE A 45 0.66 16.20 6.31
N ILE A 46 0.65 16.87 5.17
CA ILE A 46 -0.42 16.85 4.17
C ILE A 46 0.29 16.88 2.82
N THR A 47 0.11 15.93 1.92
CA THR A 47 0.69 16.05 0.57
C THR A 47 0.18 17.35 -0.08
N PRO A 48 1.03 18.34 -0.45
CA PRO A 48 2.47 18.26 -0.73
C PRO A 48 3.47 18.71 0.36
N VAL A 49 3.01 19.20 1.51
CA VAL A 49 3.84 19.65 2.63
C VAL A 49 4.54 18.46 3.29
N GLY A 50 5.77 18.21 2.86
CA GLY A 50 6.61 17.15 3.39
C GLY A 50 8.04 17.15 2.90
N LEU A 51 8.83 16.28 3.52
CA LEU A 51 10.25 16.10 3.28
C LEU A 51 10.50 14.83 2.46
N PRO A 52 11.45 14.86 1.50
CA PRO A 52 12.26 16.01 1.08
C PRO A 52 11.53 16.93 0.07
N TRP A 53 11.75 18.24 0.18
CA TRP A 53 11.15 19.22 -0.72
C TRP A 53 11.71 19.05 -2.14
N GLY A 54 10.84 18.95 -3.17
CA GLY A 54 11.24 19.03 -4.59
C GLY A 54 11.45 17.71 -5.34
N PHE A 55 10.83 16.61 -4.91
CA PHE A 55 10.89 15.30 -5.59
C PHE A 55 9.55 14.95 -6.25
N ASP A 56 9.59 14.03 -7.23
CA ASP A 56 8.38 13.41 -7.78
C ASP A 56 7.58 12.74 -6.66
N TRP A 57 6.25 12.74 -6.82
CA TRP A 57 5.29 12.23 -5.85
C TRP A 57 5.30 10.71 -5.72
N ASP A 58 6.09 10.02 -6.55
CA ASP A 58 6.28 8.58 -6.50
C ASP A 58 7.29 8.21 -5.42
N VAL A 59 6.84 7.43 -4.45
CA VAL A 59 7.66 7.01 -3.32
C VAL A 59 7.94 5.52 -3.40
N LYS A 60 9.22 5.17 -3.26
CA LYS A 60 9.69 3.78 -3.15
C LYS A 60 10.41 3.58 -1.84
N GLY A 61 9.71 3.17 -0.79
CA GLY A 61 10.30 2.92 0.52
C GLY A 61 9.31 3.15 1.65
N LEU A 62 9.63 4.03 2.60
CA LEU A 62 8.74 4.36 3.73
C LEU A 62 8.10 5.72 3.51
N GLN A 63 6.78 5.79 3.65
CA GLN A 63 6.06 7.05 3.76
C GLN A 63 5.22 7.13 5.02
N VAL A 64 5.29 8.27 5.70
CA VAL A 64 4.47 8.56 6.87
C VAL A 64 3.78 9.91 6.69
N GLY A 65 2.46 9.97 6.91
CA GLY A 65 1.76 11.25 6.92
C GLY A 65 0.29 11.23 7.30
N VAL A 66 -0.33 12.40 7.48
CA VAL A 66 -1.77 12.44 7.87
C VAL A 66 -2.65 12.18 6.66
N TRP A 67 -2.38 12.87 5.56
CA TRP A 67 -3.04 12.69 4.27
C TRP A 67 -2.00 12.42 3.20
N ASN A 68 -2.05 11.24 2.61
CA ASN A 68 -1.15 10.82 1.54
C ASN A 68 -1.96 10.60 0.26
N TRP A 69 -1.69 11.40 -0.78
CA TRP A 69 -2.19 11.18 -2.14
C TRP A 69 -1.00 11.00 -3.08
N ILE A 70 -0.89 9.82 -3.67
CA ILE A 70 0.17 9.44 -4.61
C ILE A 70 -0.43 8.71 -5.80
N GLU A 71 0.15 8.84 -6.98
CA GLU A 71 -0.24 8.04 -8.13
C GLU A 71 0.37 6.64 -8.03
N ASP A 72 1.70 6.56 -7.97
CA ASP A 72 2.49 5.32 -7.96
C ASP A 72 3.30 5.17 -6.66
N PHE A 73 3.07 4.08 -5.91
CA PHE A 73 3.76 3.82 -4.64
C PHE A 73 4.28 2.38 -4.52
N ASP A 74 5.48 2.22 -3.98
CA ASP A 74 6.05 0.91 -3.60
C ASP A 74 6.69 0.95 -2.22
N GLY A 75 6.24 0.10 -1.29
CA GLY A 75 6.88 -0.07 0.01
C GLY A 75 5.88 -0.04 1.16
N VAL A 76 6.14 0.78 2.17
CA VAL A 76 5.31 0.88 3.38
C VAL A 76 4.76 2.30 3.51
N GLN A 77 3.44 2.44 3.51
CA GLN A 77 2.76 3.72 3.68
C GLN A 77 1.96 3.68 4.98
N ILE A 78 2.15 4.70 5.82
CA ILE A 78 1.49 4.85 7.11
C ILE A 78 0.79 6.21 7.13
N GLY A 79 -0.50 6.24 7.40
CA GLY A 79 -1.22 7.50 7.53
C GLY A 79 -2.66 7.43 7.99
N VAL A 80 -3.32 8.58 8.15
CA VAL A 80 -4.75 8.57 8.55
C VAL A 80 -5.62 8.31 7.33
N VAL A 81 -5.36 9.02 6.24
CA VAL A 81 -6.01 8.83 4.94
C VAL A 81 -4.93 8.58 3.90
N ASN A 82 -5.03 7.43 3.25
CA ASN A 82 -4.14 7.00 2.18
C ASN A 82 -4.96 6.81 0.91
N THR A 83 -4.56 7.48 -0.16
CA THR A 83 -5.16 7.37 -1.49
C THR A 83 -4.08 7.10 -2.51
N THR A 84 -4.22 6.03 -3.28
CA THR A 84 -3.23 5.65 -4.29
C THR A 84 -3.88 5.08 -5.55
N ASP A 85 -3.40 5.45 -6.74
CA ASP A 85 -3.89 4.80 -7.95
C ASP A 85 -3.25 3.41 -8.13
N CYS A 86 -1.94 3.32 -7.97
CA CYS A 86 -1.13 2.13 -8.14
C CYS A 86 -0.26 1.90 -6.90
N PHE A 87 -0.62 0.93 -6.06
CA PHE A 87 0.09 0.67 -4.82
C PHE A 87 0.68 -0.74 -4.79
N ARG A 88 1.95 -0.85 -4.46
CA ARG A 88 2.63 -2.12 -4.15
C ARG A 88 3.18 -2.05 -2.74
N GLY A 89 2.78 -2.92 -1.82
CA GLY A 89 3.26 -2.70 -0.45
C GLY A 89 2.40 -3.14 0.72
N LEU A 90 2.73 -2.53 1.85
CA LEU A 90 1.93 -2.54 3.07
C LEU A 90 1.39 -1.13 3.33
N GLN A 91 0.07 -0.98 3.30
CA GLN A 91 -0.62 0.26 3.62
C GLN A 91 -1.24 0.14 5.01
N ILE A 92 -0.95 1.09 5.89
CA ILE A 92 -1.48 1.13 7.25
C ILE A 92 -2.16 2.48 7.44
N GLY A 93 -3.44 2.48 7.78
CA GLY A 93 -4.11 3.74 8.06
C GLY A 93 -5.53 3.67 8.55
N GLY A 94 -6.17 4.82 8.71
CA GLY A 94 -7.58 4.87 9.07
C GLY A 94 -8.45 4.51 7.87
N ILE A 95 -8.23 5.23 6.78
CA ILE A 95 -8.92 5.06 5.49
C ILE A 95 -7.85 4.79 4.45
N ASN A 96 -7.97 3.66 3.76
CA ASN A 96 -7.10 3.26 2.66
C ASN A 96 -7.97 3.08 1.41
N VAL A 97 -7.64 3.81 0.34
CA VAL A 97 -8.33 3.71 -0.95
C VAL A 97 -7.28 3.54 -2.03
N THR A 98 -7.32 2.41 -2.71
CA THR A 98 -6.40 2.12 -3.80
C THR A 98 -7.16 1.65 -5.02
N ARG A 99 -6.84 2.19 -6.21
CA ARG A 99 -7.45 1.69 -7.45
C ARG A 99 -6.90 0.31 -7.81
N LYS A 100 -5.59 0.20 -7.98
CA LYS A 100 -4.85 -1.05 -8.24
C LYS A 100 -3.88 -1.33 -7.11
N MET A 101 -4.07 -2.44 -6.43
CA MET A 101 -3.21 -2.83 -5.31
C MET A 101 -2.41 -4.08 -5.65
N TYR A 102 -1.19 -4.18 -5.15
CA TYR A 102 -0.44 -5.42 -5.01
C TYR A 102 0.19 -5.47 -3.62
N GLY A 103 -0.51 -6.06 -2.64
CA GLY A 103 -0.09 -5.95 -1.25
C GLY A 103 -1.22 -6.10 -0.23
N VAL A 104 -0.98 -5.54 0.95
CA VAL A 104 -1.89 -5.61 2.11
C VAL A 104 -2.23 -4.22 2.62
N GLN A 105 -3.51 -3.97 2.84
CA GLN A 105 -4.09 -2.77 3.43
C GLN A 105 -4.63 -3.12 4.81
N ILE A 106 -4.22 -2.35 5.82
CA ILE A 106 -4.66 -2.48 7.21
C ILE A 106 -5.27 -1.15 7.63
N GLY A 107 -6.52 -1.16 8.07
CA GLY A 107 -7.19 0.06 8.47
C GLY A 107 -8.68 -0.06 8.76
N PHE A 108 -9.30 0.99 9.30
CA PHE A 108 -10.74 0.96 9.61
C PHE A 108 -11.58 0.76 8.33
N LEU A 109 -11.19 1.41 7.24
CA LEU A 109 -11.83 1.31 5.93
C LEU A 109 -10.76 1.02 4.88
N ASN A 110 -10.90 -0.08 4.14
CA ASN A 110 -9.95 -0.45 3.09
C ASN A 110 -10.71 -0.73 1.79
N VAL A 111 -10.36 -0.02 0.73
CA VAL A 111 -10.97 -0.13 -0.59
C VAL A 111 -9.90 -0.43 -1.63
N ILE A 112 -10.13 -1.48 -2.42
CA ILE A 112 -9.34 -1.84 -3.61
C ILE A 112 -10.32 -1.89 -4.78
N GLU A 113 -10.33 -0.88 -5.66
CA GLU A 113 -11.33 -0.79 -6.73
C GLU A 113 -11.25 -1.97 -7.70
N ASP A 114 -10.03 -2.38 -8.06
CA ASP A 114 -9.76 -3.48 -9.00
C ASP A 114 -9.73 -4.86 -8.31
N ASN A 115 -10.63 -5.11 -7.35
CA ASN A 115 -10.74 -6.38 -6.62
C ASN A 115 -12.16 -6.93 -6.70
N ASP A 116 -12.31 -8.26 -6.68
CA ASP A 116 -13.62 -8.95 -6.68
C ASP A 116 -14.55 -8.46 -5.55
N VAL A 117 -13.94 -8.07 -4.43
CA VAL A 117 -14.61 -7.50 -3.28
C VAL A 117 -13.90 -6.20 -2.94
N PRO A 118 -14.44 -5.05 -3.38
CA PRO A 118 -13.71 -3.80 -3.28
C PRO A 118 -13.46 -3.36 -1.85
N PHE A 119 -14.41 -3.62 -0.94
CA PHE A 119 -14.34 -3.17 0.44
C PHE A 119 -14.15 -4.31 1.43
N PHE A 120 -13.19 -4.17 2.35
CA PHE A 120 -13.10 -4.98 3.56
C PHE A 120 -12.78 -4.12 4.80
N PRO A 121 -13.48 -4.34 5.91
CA PRO A 121 -13.15 -3.71 7.18
C PRO A 121 -11.86 -4.32 7.77
N VAL A 122 -11.04 -3.50 8.42
CA VAL A 122 -9.80 -3.88 9.13
C VAL A 122 -8.64 -4.32 8.22
N LEU A 123 -8.89 -5.20 7.25
CA LEU A 123 -7.84 -5.81 6.44
C LEU A 123 -8.34 -6.11 5.01
N ASN A 124 -7.62 -5.64 4.00
CA ASN A 124 -7.85 -5.96 2.58
C ASN A 124 -6.53 -6.27 1.89
N TRP A 125 -6.53 -7.07 0.82
CA TRP A 125 -5.31 -7.40 0.08
C TRP A 125 -5.62 -7.83 -1.35
N TYR A 126 -4.62 -7.73 -2.22
CA TYR A 126 -4.70 -8.13 -3.63
C TYR A 126 -3.31 -8.53 -4.15
N PHE A 127 -3.24 -9.61 -4.94
CA PHE A 127 -2.03 -10.18 -5.58
C PHE A 127 -2.36 -10.78 -6.94
#